data_AF-A0A401QIW8-F1
#
_entry.id   AF-A0A401QIW8-F1
#
_cell.length_a   1.000
_cell.length_b   1.000
_cell.length_c   1.000
_cell.angle_alpha   90.00
_cell.angle_beta   90.00
_cell.angle_gamma   90.00
#
_symmetry.space_group_name_H-M   'P 1'
#
loop_
_entity.id
_entity.type
_entity.pdbx_description
1 polymer ?
#
loop_
_entity_poly.entity_id
_entity_poly.type
_entity_poly.pdbx_seq_one_letter_code
_entity_poly.pdbx_strand_id
1 'polypeptide(L)'
;LFITNVLEEVRGQVLELCTDPSVSVILERLLAVCSASELRRFLAALQPHFACLSRHRCGAHVVQMALLQSARLGDQLQVAEEEGEGAAEGGGERRSLEALIRELSAGVRGDFLVYASDTHGSFVLRTLLQILGGVVLSPEDTKKSSRKKAPRGECLVAPLRSNKSSWCELADAMNAGCQSSRD
;
A
#
# COMPACT_ATOMS: atom_id res chain seq x y z
N LEU A 1 -3.79 -14.41 -16.95
CA LEU A 1 -4.06 -15.86 -16.84
C LEU A 1 -3.27 -16.49 -15.70
N PHE A 2 -1.94 -16.66 -15.78
CA PHE A 2 -1.19 -17.28 -14.67
C PHE A 2 -1.29 -16.51 -13.34
N ILE A 3 -0.90 -15.24 -13.32
CA ILE A 3 -0.95 -14.39 -12.10
C ILE A 3 -2.38 -14.34 -11.53
N THR A 4 -3.36 -14.17 -12.41
CA THR A 4 -4.78 -14.12 -12.06
C THR A 4 -5.22 -15.36 -11.28
N ASN A 5 -4.91 -16.55 -11.80
CA ASN A 5 -5.31 -17.81 -11.19
C ASN A 5 -4.60 -18.03 -9.85
N VAL A 6 -3.30 -17.71 -9.78
CA VAL A 6 -2.54 -17.86 -8.54
C VAL A 6 -3.05 -16.91 -7.46
N LEU A 7 -3.30 -15.64 -7.78
CA LEU A 7 -3.81 -14.67 -6.80
C LEU A 7 -5.26 -14.97 -6.37
N GLU A 8 -6.07 -15.58 -7.23
CA GLU A 8 -7.41 -16.03 -6.84
C GLU A 8 -7.35 -17.23 -5.89
N GLU A 9 -6.43 -18.18 -6.10
CA GLU A 9 -6.19 -19.28 -5.15
C GLU A 9 -5.72 -18.75 -3.78
N VAL A 10 -4.80 -17.79 -3.80
CA VAL A 10 -4.26 -17.16 -2.58
C VAL A 10 -5.35 -16.49 -1.75
N ARG A 11 -6.42 -16.01 -2.38
CA ARG A 11 -7.52 -15.30 -1.73
C ARG A 11 -8.17 -16.10 -0.60
N GLY A 12 -8.24 -17.42 -0.72
CA GLY A 12 -8.81 -18.30 0.30
C GLY A 12 -7.91 -18.54 1.52
N GLN A 13 -6.61 -18.26 1.39
CA GLN A 13 -5.57 -18.62 2.37
C GLN A 13 -4.52 -17.51 2.51
N VAL A 14 -4.96 -16.24 2.46
CA VAL A 14 -4.04 -15.09 2.42
C VAL A 14 -3.14 -15.07 3.65
N LEU A 15 -3.67 -15.37 4.83
CA LEU A 15 -2.91 -15.34 6.07
C LEU A 15 -1.81 -16.40 6.08
N GLU A 16 -2.13 -17.66 5.77
CA GLU A 16 -1.14 -18.74 5.76
C GLU A 16 -0.05 -18.48 4.70
N LEU A 17 -0.45 -18.12 3.48
CA LEU A 17 0.49 -17.99 2.36
C LEU A 17 1.38 -16.74 2.47
N CYS A 18 0.89 -15.65 3.05
CA CYS A 18 1.72 -14.46 3.28
C CYS A 18 2.70 -14.63 4.45
N THR A 19 2.47 -15.61 5.33
CA THR A 19 3.36 -15.89 6.47
C THR A 19 4.36 -17.01 6.19
N ASP A 20 4.18 -17.78 5.12
CA ASP A 20 5.15 -18.77 4.67
C ASP A 20 6.42 -18.11 4.07
N PRO A 21 7.64 -18.48 4.52
CA PRO A 21 8.88 -17.86 4.06
C PRO A 21 9.19 -17.99 2.56
N SER A 22 8.71 -19.05 1.91
CA SER A 22 8.99 -19.30 0.49
C SER A 22 7.91 -18.65 -0.38
N VAL A 23 6.64 -18.86 0.00
CA VAL A 23 5.49 -18.34 -0.74
C VAL A 23 5.43 -16.82 -0.64
N SER A 24 5.75 -16.22 0.51
CA SER A 24 5.74 -14.75 0.65
C SER A 24 6.63 -14.06 -0.39
N VAL A 25 7.81 -14.61 -0.66
CA VAL A 25 8.75 -14.08 -1.66
C VAL A 25 8.16 -14.18 -3.06
N ILE A 26 7.48 -15.29 -3.38
CA ILE A 26 6.80 -15.47 -4.66
C ILE A 26 5.65 -14.46 -4.79
N LEU A 27 4.85 -14.28 -3.74
CA LEU A 27 3.75 -13.32 -3.71
C LEU A 27 4.24 -11.88 -3.95
N GLU A 28 5.36 -11.48 -3.35
CA GLU A 28 5.96 -10.17 -3.64
C GLU A 28 6.28 -10.01 -5.13
N ARG A 29 6.82 -11.04 -5.79
CA ARG A 29 7.13 -10.99 -7.23
C ARG A 29 5.87 -10.94 -8.09
N LEU A 30 4.83 -11.68 -7.71
CA LEU A 30 3.55 -11.67 -8.43
C LEU A 30 2.84 -10.32 -8.28
N LEU A 31 2.82 -9.76 -7.07
CA LEU A 31 2.21 -8.47 -6.78
C LEU A 31 2.92 -7.33 -7.52
N ALA A 32 4.24 -7.39 -7.69
CA ALA A 32 5.00 -6.38 -8.41
C ALA A 32 4.59 -6.21 -9.89
N VAL A 33 3.94 -7.22 -10.48
CA VAL A 33 3.53 -7.23 -11.90
C VAL A 33 2.03 -7.47 -12.09
N CYS A 34 1.25 -7.55 -11.00
CA CYS A 34 -0.19 -7.78 -11.09
C CYS A 34 -0.93 -6.54 -11.64
N SER A 35 -2.09 -6.78 -12.24
CA SER A 35 -3.01 -5.73 -12.69
C SER A 35 -3.71 -5.06 -11.50
N ALA A 36 -4.27 -3.87 -11.74
CA ALA A 36 -5.04 -3.13 -10.74
C ALA A 36 -6.22 -3.95 -10.19
N SER A 37 -6.88 -4.73 -11.05
CA SER A 37 -8.00 -5.58 -10.67
C SER A 37 -7.59 -6.71 -9.72
N GLU A 38 -6.43 -7.33 -9.96
CA GLU A 38 -5.88 -8.41 -9.15
C GLU A 38 -5.38 -7.87 -7.81
N LEU A 39 -4.68 -6.73 -7.82
CA LEU A 39 -4.23 -6.08 -6.59
C LEU A 39 -5.39 -5.73 -5.67
N ARG A 40 -6.49 -5.22 -6.23
CA ARG A 40 -7.69 -4.83 -5.48
C ARG A 40 -8.36 -6.04 -4.81
N ARG A 41 -8.50 -7.15 -5.54
CA ARG A 41 -9.01 -8.41 -4.96
C ARG A 41 -8.10 -8.93 -3.86
N PHE A 42 -6.79 -8.89 -4.07
CA PHE A 42 -5.81 -9.31 -3.08
C PHE A 42 -5.86 -8.44 -1.82
N LEU A 43 -5.86 -7.11 -1.95
CA LEU A 43 -5.96 -6.18 -0.81
C LEU A 43 -7.27 -6.34 -0.04
N ALA A 44 -8.39 -6.58 -0.73
CA ALA A 44 -9.67 -6.85 -0.09
C ALA A 44 -9.63 -8.13 0.78
N ALA A 45 -8.99 -9.20 0.29
CA ALA A 45 -8.82 -10.44 1.06
C ALA A 45 -7.76 -10.32 2.17
N LEU A 46 -6.78 -9.44 1.99
CA LEU A 46 -5.74 -9.15 2.98
C LEU A 46 -6.26 -8.27 4.13
N GLN A 47 -7.23 -7.39 3.88
CA GLN A 47 -7.72 -6.38 4.83
C GLN A 47 -8.05 -6.93 6.23
N PRO A 48 -8.77 -8.06 6.38
CA PRO A 48 -9.08 -8.62 7.71
C PRO A 48 -7.84 -9.08 8.48
N HIS A 49 -6.76 -9.42 7.77
CA HIS A 49 -5.51 -9.95 8.33
C HIS A 49 -4.39 -8.91 8.41
N PHE A 50 -4.65 -7.67 7.97
CA PHE A 50 -3.64 -6.63 7.80
C PHE A 50 -2.81 -6.39 9.07
N ALA A 51 -3.44 -6.32 10.24
CA ALA A 51 -2.75 -6.06 11.51
C ALA A 51 -1.82 -7.20 11.95
N CYS A 52 -2.15 -8.44 11.60
CA CYS A 52 -1.29 -9.60 11.85
C CYS A 52 -0.12 -9.61 10.86
N LEU A 53 -0.42 -9.50 9.57
CA LEU A 53 0.56 -9.58 8.50
C LEU A 53 1.58 -8.45 8.56
N SER A 54 1.15 -7.23 8.88
CA SER A 54 2.05 -6.07 8.95
C SER A 54 3.14 -6.17 10.01
N ARG A 55 2.92 -6.99 11.04
CA ARG A 55 3.87 -7.22 12.14
C ARG A 55 4.58 -8.58 12.03
N HIS A 56 4.35 -9.29 10.92
CA HIS A 56 5.00 -10.56 10.65
C HIS A 56 6.24 -10.37 9.79
N ARG A 57 7.32 -11.11 10.09
CA ARG A 57 8.61 -11.02 9.37
C ARG A 57 8.50 -11.20 7.85
N CYS A 58 7.61 -12.07 7.39
CA CYS A 58 7.34 -12.32 5.96
C CYS A 58 6.17 -11.48 5.45
N GLY A 59 5.11 -11.36 6.26
CA GLY A 59 3.86 -10.73 5.86
C GLY A 59 4.03 -9.24 5.62
N ALA A 60 4.90 -8.58 6.41
CA ALA A 60 5.16 -7.16 6.28
C ALA A 60 5.77 -6.80 4.91
N HIS A 61 6.56 -7.71 4.32
CA HIS A 61 7.11 -7.50 2.98
C HIS A 61 6.04 -7.61 1.90
N VAL A 62 5.14 -8.60 2.01
CA VAL A 62 4.00 -8.76 1.10
C VAL A 62 3.07 -7.54 1.16
N VAL A 63 2.76 -7.06 2.38
CA VAL A 63 1.95 -5.86 2.60
C VAL A 63 2.62 -4.62 1.99
N GLN A 64 3.91 -4.41 2.25
CA GLN A 64 4.66 -3.30 1.66
C GLN A 64 4.62 -3.35 0.13
N MET A 65 4.80 -4.53 -0.47
CA MET A 65 4.73 -4.68 -1.92
C MET A 65 3.36 -4.35 -2.47
N ALA A 66 2.28 -4.83 -1.85
CA ALA A 66 0.91 -4.53 -2.26
C ALA A 66 0.61 -3.02 -2.17
N LEU A 67 1.04 -2.38 -1.08
CA LEU A 67 0.92 -0.94 -0.88
C LEU A 67 1.71 -0.15 -1.93
N LEU A 68 2.98 -0.49 -2.18
CA LEU A 68 3.78 0.17 -3.21
C LEU A 68 3.18 -0.01 -4.60
N GLN A 69 2.66 -1.20 -4.91
CA GLN A 69 1.98 -1.44 -6.17
C GLN A 69 0.69 -0.62 -6.28
N SER A 70 -0.03 -0.39 -5.18
CA SER A 70 -1.22 0.45 -5.21
C SER A 70 -0.91 1.90 -5.60
N ALA A 71 0.22 2.43 -5.15
CA ALA A 71 0.65 3.77 -5.54
C ALA A 71 1.05 3.85 -7.02
N ARG A 72 1.62 2.78 -7.59
CA ARG A 72 1.99 2.70 -9.00
C ARG A 72 0.78 2.58 -9.93
N LEU A 73 -0.22 1.82 -9.51
CA LEU A 73 -1.42 1.54 -10.30
C LEU A 73 -2.55 2.54 -10.02
N GLY A 74 -2.45 3.36 -8.98
CA GLY A 74 -3.45 4.38 -8.64
C GLY A 74 -3.74 5.34 -9.79
N ASP A 75 -2.71 5.76 -10.53
CA ASP A 75 -2.86 6.65 -11.69
C ASP A 75 -3.56 5.96 -12.88
N GLN A 76 -3.45 4.63 -13.01
CA GLN A 76 -4.08 3.86 -14.10
C GLN A 76 -5.57 3.61 -13.87
N LEU A 77 -6.04 3.72 -12.63
CA LEU A 77 -7.43 3.44 -12.24
C LEU A 77 -8.37 4.62 -12.50
N GLN A 78 -7.88 5.87 -12.43
CA GLN A 78 -8.72 7.05 -12.71
C GLN A 78 -9.25 7.07 -14.15
N VAL A 79 -8.52 6.48 -15.10
CA VAL A 79 -8.94 6.42 -16.52
C VAL A 79 -9.87 5.23 -16.81
N ALA A 80 -9.66 4.10 -16.14
CA ALA A 80 -10.44 2.88 -16.38
C ALA A 80 -11.78 2.83 -15.62
N GLU A 81 -11.96 3.67 -14.59
CA GLU A 81 -13.22 3.79 -13.87
C GLU A 81 -14.25 4.66 -14.63
N GLU A 82 -13.83 5.47 -15.61
CA GLU A 82 -14.74 6.26 -16.47
C GLU A 82 -15.23 5.50 -17.73
N GLU A 83 -14.48 4.51 -18.23
CA GLU A 83 -14.84 3.77 -19.46
C GLU A 83 -15.55 2.42 -19.22
N GLY A 84 -15.82 2.07 -17.96
CA GLY A 84 -16.24 0.73 -17.53
C GLY A 84 -17.72 0.56 -17.15
N GLU A 85 -18.64 1.32 -17.72
CA GLU A 85 -20.09 1.04 -17.65
C GLU A 85 -20.46 -0.02 -18.70
N GLY A 86 -20.30 -1.31 -18.38
CA GLY A 86 -20.89 -2.36 -19.21
C GLY A 86 -20.16 -3.68 -19.21
N ALA A 87 -20.34 -4.48 -18.16
CA ALA A 87 -20.54 -5.93 -18.26
C ALA A 87 -20.63 -6.51 -16.83
N ALA A 88 -21.76 -7.18 -16.58
CA ALA A 88 -22.13 -7.82 -15.34
C ALA A 88 -21.23 -9.00 -14.94
N GLU A 89 -21.33 -9.37 -13.65
CA GLU A 89 -21.46 -10.74 -13.09
C GLU A 89 -20.67 -10.87 -11.77
N GLY A 90 -21.39 -10.95 -10.65
CA GLY A 90 -20.87 -11.31 -9.32
C GLY A 90 -20.96 -10.17 -8.29
N GLY A 91 -21.99 -10.20 -7.44
CA GLY A 91 -22.31 -9.22 -6.39
C GLY A 91 -21.31 -9.13 -5.25
N GLY A 92 -20.08 -8.73 -5.54
CA GLY A 92 -19.10 -8.24 -4.57
C GLY A 92 -19.02 -6.73 -4.67
N GLU A 93 -19.19 -6.05 -3.54
CA GLU A 93 -18.95 -4.61 -3.38
C GLU A 93 -17.60 -4.25 -4.04
N ARG A 94 -17.65 -3.61 -5.22
CA ARG A 94 -16.46 -3.30 -6.02
C ARG A 94 -15.75 -2.10 -5.38
N ARG A 95 -15.15 -2.30 -4.21
CA ARG A 95 -14.43 -1.24 -3.49
C ARG A 95 -13.30 -0.73 -4.35
N SER A 96 -13.18 0.60 -4.50
CA SER A 96 -12.04 1.21 -5.19
C SER A 96 -10.75 0.94 -4.42
N LEU A 97 -9.61 1.06 -5.12
CA LEU A 97 -8.31 0.91 -4.48
C LEU A 97 -8.11 1.96 -3.37
N GLU A 98 -8.59 3.18 -3.60
CA GLU A 98 -8.58 4.26 -2.62
C GLU A 98 -9.35 3.89 -1.35
N ALA A 99 -10.56 3.33 -1.49
CA ALA A 99 -11.37 2.91 -0.34
C ALA A 99 -10.64 1.87 0.52
N LEU A 100 -9.97 0.89 -0.12
CA LEU A 100 -9.16 -0.09 0.60
C LEU A 100 -8.00 0.56 1.34
N ILE A 101 -7.24 1.46 0.69
CA ILE A 101 -6.12 2.18 1.35
C ILE A 101 -6.62 3.03 2.52
N ARG A 102 -7.80 3.65 2.39
CA ARG A 102 -8.44 4.43 3.46
C ARG A 102 -8.82 3.55 4.66
N GLU A 103 -9.37 2.36 4.42
CA GLU A 103 -9.69 1.39 5.46
C GLU A 103 -8.43 0.90 6.19
N LEU A 104 -7.38 0.55 5.45
CA LEU A 104 -6.09 0.15 6.03
C LEU A 104 -5.49 1.29 6.89
N SER A 105 -5.58 2.52 6.41
CA SER A 105 -5.11 3.71 7.12
C SER A 105 -5.90 3.99 8.40
N ALA A 106 -7.21 3.78 8.38
CA ALA A 106 -8.04 3.88 9.58
C ALA A 106 -7.65 2.84 10.64
N GLY A 107 -7.34 1.60 10.22
CA GLY A 107 -6.83 0.56 11.12
C GLY A 107 -5.48 0.93 11.74
N VAL A 108 -4.50 1.38 10.93
CA VAL A 108 -3.19 1.82 11.42
C VAL A 108 -3.33 3.00 12.38
N ARG A 109 -4.22 3.95 12.10
CA ARG A 109 -4.47 5.12 12.96
C ARG A 109 -4.93 4.71 14.36
N GLY A 110 -5.78 3.68 14.47
CA GLY A 110 -6.24 3.16 15.76
C GLY A 110 -5.11 2.63 16.64
N ASP A 111 -4.13 1.98 16.02
CA ASP A 111 -3.02 1.29 16.71
C ASP A 111 -1.64 1.89 16.39
N PHE A 112 -1.57 3.18 16.09
CA PHE A 112 -0.37 3.82 15.50
C PHE A 112 0.93 3.50 16.26
N LEU A 113 0.92 3.60 17.59
CA LEU A 113 2.09 3.34 18.43
C LEU A 113 2.51 1.85 18.41
N VAL A 114 1.56 0.94 18.26
CA VAL A 114 1.85 -0.50 18.12
C VAL A 114 2.63 -0.75 16.83
N TYR A 115 2.20 -0.17 15.72
CA TYR A 115 2.95 -0.27 14.46
C TYR A 115 4.30 0.44 14.54
N ALA A 116 4.37 1.63 15.13
CA ALA A 116 5.58 2.42 15.20
C ALA A 116 6.69 1.78 16.06
N SER A 117 6.30 1.02 17.10
CA SER A 117 7.24 0.31 17.98
C SER A 117 7.54 -1.13 17.55
N ASP A 118 6.80 -1.68 16.57
CA ASP A 118 7.02 -3.02 16.05
C ASP A 118 8.20 -3.08 15.07
N THR A 119 8.96 -4.18 15.14
CA THR A 119 10.15 -4.40 14.31
C THR A 119 9.83 -4.47 12.81
N HIS A 120 8.63 -4.96 12.44
CA HIS A 120 8.19 -5.09 11.05
C HIS A 120 7.10 -4.07 10.71
N GLY A 121 6.18 -3.81 11.63
CA GLY A 121 5.06 -2.88 11.48
C GLY A 121 5.50 -1.45 11.16
N SER A 122 6.64 -1.02 11.69
CA SER A 122 7.19 0.32 11.44
C SER A 122 7.52 0.55 9.97
N PHE A 123 7.94 -0.48 9.23
CA PHE A 123 8.20 -0.41 7.79
C PHE A 123 6.90 -0.30 6.98
N VAL A 124 5.85 -1.02 7.38
CA VAL A 124 4.52 -0.91 6.76
C VAL A 124 3.94 0.47 7.01
N LEU A 125 4.00 0.96 8.25
CA LEU A 125 3.57 2.31 8.60
C LEU A 125 4.28 3.37 7.76
N ARG A 126 5.62 3.28 7.65
CA ARG A 126 6.41 4.21 6.83
C ARG A 126 5.99 4.16 5.35
N THR A 127 5.71 2.98 4.81
CA THR A 127 5.26 2.81 3.43
C THR A 127 3.87 3.42 3.23
N LEU A 128 2.95 3.22 4.16
CA LEU A 128 1.62 3.79 4.08
C LEU A 128 1.65 5.33 4.12
N LEU A 129 2.46 5.92 5.02
CA LEU A 129 2.65 7.37 5.10
C LEU A 129 3.24 7.96 3.81
N GLN A 130 4.18 7.24 3.18
CA GLN A 130 4.76 7.62 1.89
C GLN A 130 3.69 7.70 0.78
N ILE A 131 2.81 6.70 0.73
CA ILE A 131 1.74 6.62 -0.27
C ILE A 131 0.72 7.74 -0.04
N LEU A 132 0.28 7.94 1.21
CA LEU A 132 -0.64 9.01 1.57
C LEU A 132 -0.05 10.41 1.32
N GLY A 133 1.26 10.55 1.48
CA GLY A 133 1.98 11.78 1.17
C GLY A 133 2.29 11.97 -0.31
N GLY A 134 1.94 11.02 -1.18
CA GLY A 134 2.27 11.07 -2.62
C GLY A 134 3.77 11.00 -2.92
N VAL A 135 4.59 10.52 -1.98
CA VAL A 135 6.05 10.43 -2.10
C VAL A 135 6.49 9.02 -1.75
N VAL A 136 6.79 8.20 -2.77
CA VAL A 136 7.40 6.87 -2.57
C VAL A 136 8.92 7.01 -2.67
N LEU A 137 9.60 6.78 -1.54
CA LEU A 137 11.06 6.81 -1.47
C LEU A 137 11.62 5.47 -1.93
N SER A 138 12.67 5.50 -2.75
CA SER A 138 13.36 4.27 -3.14
C SER A 138 14.13 3.69 -1.94
N PRO A 139 14.02 2.39 -1.64
CA PRO A 139 14.77 1.77 -0.54
C PRO A 139 16.30 1.81 -0.75
N GLU A 140 16.78 2.10 -1.97
CA GLU A 140 18.21 2.24 -2.30
C GLU A 140 18.93 3.34 -1.50
N ASP A 141 18.20 4.32 -0.96
CA ASP A 141 18.78 5.43 -0.21
C ASP A 141 19.20 5.06 1.23
N THR A 142 18.73 3.93 1.75
CA THR A 142 18.95 3.55 3.15
C THR A 142 20.18 2.67 3.41
N LYS A 143 20.79 2.09 2.37
CA LYS A 143 21.95 1.18 2.50
C LYS A 143 23.31 1.89 2.66
N LYS A 144 23.36 3.23 2.67
CA LYS A 144 24.62 4.01 2.74
C LYS A 144 25.00 4.51 4.13
N SER A 145 24.39 4.03 5.21
CA SER A 145 24.75 4.40 6.59
C SER A 145 25.76 3.45 7.27
N SER A 146 26.57 2.75 6.48
CA SER A 146 27.78 2.10 7.00
C SER A 146 28.91 2.21 5.97
N ARG A 147 29.87 3.07 6.31
CA ARG A 147 31.21 3.27 5.71
C ARG A 147 31.32 4.27 4.53
N LYS A 148 31.91 5.42 4.89
CA LYS A 148 32.73 6.40 4.13
C LYS A 148 32.08 7.77 3.82
N LYS A 149 32.72 8.82 4.35
CA LYS A 149 32.52 10.24 4.02
C LYS A 149 32.82 10.50 2.53
N ALA A 150 31.89 11.12 1.79
CA ALA A 150 32.11 11.91 0.56
C ALA A 150 30.86 12.78 0.27
N PRO A 151 30.96 13.87 -0.53
CA PRO A 151 30.32 15.16 -0.26
C PRO A 151 28.85 15.27 -0.68
N ARG A 152 28.19 16.29 -0.11
CA ARG A 152 26.81 16.69 -0.38
C ARG A 152 26.57 16.84 -1.88
N GLY A 153 25.57 16.13 -2.40
CA GLY A 153 25.10 16.23 -3.78
C GLY A 153 23.74 15.55 -3.91
N GLU A 154 22.71 16.39 -3.97
CA GLU A 154 21.36 16.19 -4.52
C GLU A 154 20.66 14.84 -4.31
N CYS A 155 19.65 14.87 -3.45
CA CYS A 155 18.62 13.84 -3.34
C CYS A 155 17.79 13.85 -4.64
N LEU A 156 17.97 12.85 -5.50
CA LEU A 156 17.11 12.61 -6.66
C LEU A 156 15.78 12.04 -6.17
N VAL A 157 14.90 12.93 -5.71
CA VAL A 157 13.50 12.63 -5.45
C VAL A 157 12.85 12.38 -6.81
N ALA A 158 12.45 11.15 -7.12
CA ALA A 158 11.56 10.89 -8.24
C ALA A 158 10.13 11.23 -7.78
N PRO A 159 9.47 12.28 -8.29
CA PRO A 159 8.08 12.54 -7.96
C PRO A 159 7.26 11.39 -8.53
N LEU A 160 6.32 10.84 -7.74
CA LEU A 160 5.13 10.26 -8.35
C LEU A 160 4.49 11.38 -9.16
N ARG A 161 4.29 11.18 -10.47
CA ARG A 161 3.66 12.16 -11.36
C ARG A 161 2.17 12.26 -11.04
N SER A 162 1.84 12.84 -9.89
CA SER A 162 0.47 13.12 -9.46
C SER A 162 0.09 14.56 -9.78
N ASN A 163 -1.10 14.75 -10.35
CA ASN A 163 -1.70 16.05 -10.61
C ASN A 163 -2.11 16.70 -9.26
N LYS A 164 -1.64 17.92 -9.02
CA LYS A 164 -1.51 18.55 -7.69
C LYS A 164 -2.84 18.98 -7.03
N SER A 165 -3.98 18.88 -7.71
CA SER A 165 -5.21 19.54 -7.26
C SER A 165 -6.02 18.76 -6.22
N SER A 166 -6.06 17.42 -6.28
CA SER A 166 -6.97 16.63 -5.44
C SER A 166 -6.42 16.35 -4.02
N TRP A 167 -5.09 16.28 -3.87
CA TRP A 167 -4.45 15.93 -2.60
C TRP A 167 -4.31 17.11 -1.63
N CYS A 168 -4.36 18.34 -2.12
CA CYS A 168 -4.40 19.53 -1.26
C CYS A 168 -5.70 19.59 -0.45
N GLU A 169 -6.84 19.28 -1.06
CA GLU A 169 -8.13 19.32 -0.39
C GLU A 169 -8.26 18.25 0.73
N LEU A 170 -7.65 17.08 0.54
CA LEU A 170 -7.58 16.03 1.57
C LEU A 170 -6.60 16.38 2.70
N ALA A 171 -5.46 16.99 2.38
CA ALA A 171 -4.51 17.48 3.38
C ALA A 171 -5.12 18.63 4.21
N ASP A 172 -5.90 19.50 3.57
CA ASP A 172 -6.62 20.60 4.23
C ASP A 172 -7.78 20.08 5.10
N ALA A 173 -8.50 19.04 4.65
CA ALA A 173 -9.53 18.37 5.45
C ALA A 173 -8.96 17.70 6.72
N MET A 174 -7.74 17.16 6.65
CA MET A 174 -7.04 16.61 7.82
C MET A 174 -6.54 17.70 8.79
N ASN A 175 -6.24 18.90 8.28
CA ASN A 175 -5.75 20.02 9.09
C ASN A 175 -6.90 20.80 9.77
N ALA A 176 -8.06 20.90 9.13
CA ALA A 176 -9.26 21.57 9.66
C ALA A 176 -9.85 20.91 10.91
N GLY A 177 -9.66 19.58 11.09
CA GLY A 177 -10.11 18.84 12.28
C GLY A 177 -9.31 19.13 13.55
N CYS A 178 -8.14 19.78 13.44
CA CYS A 178 -7.26 20.07 14.58
C CYS A 178 -7.55 21.42 15.26
N GLN A 179 -8.40 22.28 14.69
CA GLN A 179 -8.63 23.64 15.20
C GLN A 179 -9.92 23.81 16.01
N SER A 180 -10.80 22.81 16.08
CA SER A 180 -12.05 22.91 16.88
C SER A 180 -11.96 22.31 18.29
N SER A 181 -10.79 21.86 18.74
CA SER A 181 -10.59 21.31 20.10
C SER A 181 -9.63 22.14 20.96
N ARG A 182 -9.46 23.41 20.62
CA ARG A 182 -8.88 24.44 21.48
C ARG A 182 -9.74 25.69 21.42
N ASP A 183 -10.91 25.62 22.03
CA ASP A 183 -11.61 26.73 22.69
C ASP A 183 -12.48 26.14 23.81
#